data_AF-A0A150GWA8-F1
#
_entry.id   AF-A0A150GWA8-F1
#
_cell.length_a   1.000
_cell.length_b   1.000
_cell.length_c   1.000
_cell.angle_alpha   90.00
_cell.angle_beta   90.00
_cell.angle_gamma   90.00
#
_symmetry.space_group_name_H-M   'P 1'
#
loop_
_entity.id
_entity.type
_entity.pdbx_description
1 polymer ?
#
loop_
_entity_poly.entity_id
_entity_poly.type
_entity_poly.pdbx_seq_one_letter_code
_entity_poly.pdbx_strand_id
1 'polypeptide(L)'
;MPGAFVHAPAQILTCINAVRYDPFVMADVPCFSVVQTPATNLRRPQRWNLTINNALIDAAISHNGLQIEKEQIITNSMRISLGLPDLPNLVRAAGYNPASVTFNLASGQASARAVVASWFCSTGSRNNMFSCLFEEVGIASGSEFITMMFGCVGLKGSQKNGAVFVLAPCKGGDDQSFLIGAS
;
A
#
# COMPACT_ATOMS: atom_id res chain seq x y z
N MET A 1 -8.47 31.32 1.92
CA MET A 1 -7.77 30.62 0.81
C MET A 1 -8.72 29.56 0.26
N PRO A 2 -8.85 29.37 -1.06
CA PRO A 2 -9.86 28.48 -1.63
C PRO A 2 -9.50 27.00 -1.39
N GLY A 3 -10.47 26.29 -0.81
CA GLY A 3 -10.62 24.84 -0.59
C GLY A 3 -9.46 23.91 -0.96
N ALA A 4 -8.80 23.36 0.06
CA ALA A 4 -7.95 22.18 -0.06
C ALA A 4 -8.75 21.05 -0.73
N PHE A 5 -8.25 20.55 -1.87
CA PHE A 5 -8.81 19.37 -2.52
C PHE A 5 -8.61 18.16 -1.61
N VAL A 6 -9.64 17.85 -0.81
CA VAL A 6 -9.71 16.57 -0.10
C VAL A 6 -10.00 15.50 -1.16
N HIS A 7 -8.97 14.79 -1.60
CA HIS A 7 -9.16 13.67 -2.54
C HIS A 7 -9.93 12.57 -1.85
N ALA A 8 -11.10 12.23 -2.41
CA ALA A 8 -11.92 11.20 -1.81
C ALA A 8 -11.13 9.87 -1.76
N PRO A 9 -10.98 9.23 -0.58
CA PRO A 9 -10.29 7.95 -0.44
C PRO A 9 -10.73 6.88 -1.46
N ALA A 10 -12.01 6.88 -1.85
CA ALA A 10 -12.56 6.00 -2.87
C ALA A 10 -11.96 6.21 -4.28
N GLN A 11 -11.65 7.46 -4.67
CA GLN A 11 -11.02 7.76 -5.94
C GLN A 11 -9.57 7.27 -5.98
N ILE A 12 -8.85 7.40 -4.86
CA ILE A 12 -7.48 6.87 -4.71
C ILE A 12 -7.50 5.35 -4.84
N LEU A 13 -8.41 4.67 -4.13
CA LEU A 13 -8.58 3.21 -4.21
C LEU A 13 -8.90 2.75 -5.65
N THR A 14 -9.80 3.47 -6.32
CA THR A 14 -10.16 3.15 -7.71
C THR A 14 -8.94 3.27 -8.62
N CYS A 15 -8.16 4.35 -8.47
CA CYS A 15 -6.98 4.60 -9.30
C CYS A 15 -5.87 3.58 -9.05
N ILE A 16 -5.54 3.26 -7.80
CA ILE A 16 -4.51 2.25 -7.51
C ILE A 16 -4.93 0.86 -7.98
N ASN A 17 -6.20 0.47 -7.87
CA ASN A 17 -6.70 -0.80 -8.40
C ASN A 17 -6.64 -0.83 -9.93
N ALA A 18 -6.94 0.26 -10.61
CA ALA A 18 -6.75 0.35 -12.07
C ALA A 18 -5.27 0.18 -12.47
N VAL A 19 -4.33 0.79 -11.72
CA VAL A 19 -2.88 0.64 -11.95
C VAL A 19 -2.38 -0.77 -11.65
N ARG A 20 -2.91 -1.41 -10.61
CA ARG A 20 -2.61 -2.81 -10.27
C ARG A 20 -3.14 -3.76 -11.35
N TYR A 21 -4.31 -3.46 -11.91
CA TYR A 21 -4.88 -4.19 -13.04
C TYR A 21 -4.05 -4.03 -14.31
N ASP A 22 -3.86 -2.79 -14.77
CA ASP A 22 -3.02 -2.46 -15.92
C ASP A 22 -2.13 -1.25 -15.62
N PRO A 23 -0.81 -1.44 -15.42
CA PRO A 23 0.13 -0.34 -15.20
C PRO A 23 0.19 0.69 -16.34
N PHE A 24 -0.21 0.33 -17.57
CA PHE A 24 -0.14 1.23 -18.73
C PHE A 24 -1.12 2.40 -18.66
N VAL A 25 -2.06 2.42 -17.71
CA VAL A 25 -2.86 3.62 -17.40
C VAL A 25 -1.99 4.78 -16.88
N MET A 26 -0.71 4.53 -16.59
CA MET A 26 0.32 5.51 -16.22
C MET A 26 1.38 5.72 -17.31
N ALA A 27 1.13 5.31 -18.56
CA ALA A 27 2.12 5.38 -19.64
C ALA A 27 2.62 6.82 -19.95
N ASP A 28 1.81 7.83 -19.68
CA ASP A 28 2.11 9.26 -19.81
C ASP A 28 2.87 9.86 -18.61
N VAL A 29 3.02 9.12 -17.50
CA VAL A 29 3.75 9.61 -16.34
C VAL A 29 5.26 9.60 -16.66
N PRO A 30 6.03 10.67 -16.35
CA PRO A 30 7.43 10.80 -16.79
C PRO A 30 8.36 9.66 -16.39
N CYS A 31 8.10 8.99 -15.26
CA CYS A 31 8.92 7.88 -14.78
C CYS A 31 8.56 6.53 -15.43
N PHE A 32 7.52 6.45 -16.26
CA PHE A 32 6.98 5.18 -16.73
C PHE A 32 8.00 4.34 -17.50
N SER A 33 8.78 4.94 -18.40
CA SER A 33 9.81 4.24 -19.17
C SER A 33 10.95 3.67 -18.31
N VAL A 34 11.20 4.26 -17.14
CA VAL A 34 12.18 3.78 -16.17
C VAL A 34 11.60 2.66 -15.31
N VAL A 35 10.30 2.74 -15.01
CA VAL A 35 9.59 1.80 -14.14
C VAL A 35 9.19 0.53 -14.88
N GLN A 36 8.62 0.66 -16.07
CA GLN A 36 8.16 -0.43 -16.92
C GLN A 36 9.21 -0.71 -17.99
N THR A 37 10.03 -1.72 -17.76
CA THR A 37 11.02 -2.22 -18.71
C THR A 37 10.70 -3.68 -19.05
N PRO A 38 11.31 -4.25 -20.10
CA PRO A 38 11.21 -5.68 -20.36
C PRO A 38 11.62 -6.55 -19.15
N ALA A 39 12.52 -6.06 -18.29
CA ALA A 39 13.00 -6.77 -17.10
C ALA A 39 12.07 -6.65 -15.89
N THR A 40 11.36 -5.54 -15.72
CA THR A 40 10.51 -5.29 -14.54
C THR A 40 9.04 -5.65 -14.73
N ASN A 41 8.59 -5.74 -15.98
CA ASN A 41 7.22 -6.04 -16.41
C ASN A 41 6.13 -6.07 -15.31
N LEU A 42 5.60 -4.90 -14.93
CA LEU A 42 4.64 -4.76 -13.83
C LEU A 42 3.26 -5.36 -14.12
N ARG A 43 2.97 -5.78 -15.35
CA ARG A 43 1.77 -6.58 -15.64
C ARG A 43 1.87 -8.00 -15.07
N ARG A 44 3.08 -8.48 -14.74
CA ARG A 44 3.31 -9.86 -14.32
C ARG A 44 4.14 -9.94 -13.02
N PRO A 45 3.71 -10.74 -12.03
CA PRO A 45 2.39 -11.36 -11.91
C PRO A 45 1.26 -10.30 -11.91
N GLN A 46 0.02 -10.69 -12.21
CA GLN A 46 -1.12 -9.79 -12.04
C GLN A 46 -1.27 -9.43 -10.56
N ARG A 47 -1.55 -8.15 -10.25
CA ARG A 47 -1.91 -7.72 -8.89
C ARG A 47 -3.40 -7.51 -8.82
N TRP A 48 -4.08 -8.28 -7.98
CA TRP A 48 -5.52 -8.16 -7.79
C TRP A 48 -5.88 -6.91 -7.00
N ASN A 49 -7.17 -6.56 -7.06
CA ASN A 49 -7.69 -5.40 -6.36
C ASN A 49 -7.44 -5.50 -4.85
N LEU A 50 -7.07 -4.37 -4.27
CA LEU A 50 -7.03 -4.18 -2.82
C LEU A 50 -8.46 -3.96 -2.32
N THR A 51 -8.79 -4.56 -1.19
CA THR A 51 -10.09 -4.41 -0.51
C THR A 51 -9.97 -3.50 0.71
N ILE A 52 -11.02 -2.77 1.04
CA ILE A 52 -11.05 -1.93 2.23
C ILE A 52 -11.13 -2.80 3.50
N ASN A 53 -10.37 -2.41 4.53
CA ASN A 53 -10.52 -2.91 5.89
C ASN A 53 -10.74 -1.73 6.86
N ASN A 54 -11.80 -1.78 7.66
CA ASN A 54 -12.18 -0.68 8.55
C ASN A 54 -11.14 -0.40 9.64
N ALA A 55 -10.49 -1.43 10.18
CA ALA A 55 -9.43 -1.23 11.18
C ALA A 55 -8.20 -0.54 10.58
N LEU A 56 -7.88 -0.82 9.31
CA LEU A 56 -6.85 -0.07 8.59
C LEU A 56 -7.29 1.37 8.29
N ILE A 57 -8.59 1.62 8.03
CA ILE A 57 -9.12 2.99 7.89
C ILE A 57 -8.93 3.76 9.20
N ASP A 58 -9.31 3.19 10.33
CA ASP A 58 -9.21 3.85 11.64
C ASP A 58 -7.75 4.20 11.96
N ALA A 59 -6.83 3.28 11.69
CA ALA A 59 -5.40 3.53 11.81
C ALA A 59 -4.91 4.62 10.83
N ALA A 60 -5.38 4.60 9.57
CA ALA A 60 -5.05 5.63 8.59
C ALA A 60 -5.56 7.01 8.99
N ILE A 61 -6.76 7.11 9.58
CA ILE A 61 -7.33 8.36 10.10
C ILE A 61 -6.48 8.89 11.24
N SER A 62 -6.15 8.05 12.22
CA SER A 62 -5.27 8.43 13.34
C SER A 62 -3.91 8.93 12.84
N HIS A 63 -3.32 8.21 11.88
CA HIS A 63 -2.05 8.62 11.28
C HIS A 63 -2.16 9.94 10.52
N ASN A 64 -3.20 10.10 9.70
CA ASN A 64 -3.38 11.29 8.89
C ASN A 64 -3.66 12.53 9.76
N GLY A 65 -4.39 12.36 10.86
CA GLY A 65 -4.58 13.41 11.87
C GLY A 65 -3.26 13.93 12.45
N LEU A 66 -2.30 13.04 12.71
CA LEU A 66 -0.96 13.44 13.14
C LEU A 66 -0.19 14.21 12.06
N GLN A 67 -0.32 13.84 10.79
CA GLN A 67 0.30 14.61 9.70
C GLN A 67 -0.27 16.02 9.60
N ILE A 68 -1.60 16.16 9.79
CA ILE A 68 -2.26 17.46 9.81
C ILE A 68 -1.80 18.28 11.02
N GLU A 69 -1.76 17.69 12.22
CA GLU A 69 -1.32 18.37 13.44
C GLU A 69 0.14 18.85 13.36
N LYS A 70 1.01 18.06 12.73
CA LYS A 70 2.44 18.38 12.59
C LYS A 70 2.78 19.13 11.31
N GLU A 71 1.77 19.39 10.47
CA GLU A 71 1.88 20.06 9.17
C GLU A 71 3.00 19.47 8.30
N GLN A 72 3.19 18.14 8.35
CA GLN A 72 4.25 17.46 7.62
C GLN A 72 3.93 15.98 7.39
N ILE A 73 4.62 15.37 6.42
CA ILE A 73 4.58 13.93 6.24
C ILE A 73 5.27 13.26 7.43
N ILE A 74 4.53 12.39 8.12
CA ILE A 74 5.04 11.66 9.29
C ILE A 74 5.35 10.22 8.89
N THR A 75 6.63 9.89 8.86
CA THR A 75 7.09 8.51 8.59
C THR A 75 6.95 7.63 9.83
N ASN A 76 7.05 6.30 9.67
CA ASN A 76 6.97 5.38 10.82
C ASN A 76 8.09 5.66 11.83
N SER A 77 9.31 5.94 11.34
CA SER A 77 10.44 6.31 12.21
C SER A 77 10.16 7.62 12.97
N MET A 78 9.54 8.61 12.32
CA MET A 78 9.15 9.86 13.00
C MET A 78 8.10 9.62 14.08
N ARG A 79 7.12 8.74 13.86
CA ARG A 79 6.15 8.36 14.91
C ARG A 79 6.85 7.81 16.14
N ILE A 80 7.79 6.88 15.92
CA ILE A 80 8.57 6.25 16.99
C ILE A 80 9.38 7.32 17.73
N SER A 81 10.01 8.25 17.02
CA SER A 81 10.75 9.37 17.63
C SER A 81 9.86 10.33 18.43
N LEU A 82 8.56 10.40 18.12
CA LEU A 82 7.56 11.15 18.88
C LEU A 82 6.98 10.35 20.08
N GLY A 83 7.49 9.15 20.36
CA GLY A 83 6.98 8.28 21.43
C GLY A 83 5.63 7.63 21.11
N LEU A 84 5.21 7.64 19.85
CA LEU A 84 3.96 7.04 19.39
C LEU A 84 4.17 5.59 18.95
N PRO A 85 3.10 4.75 18.96
CA PRO A 85 3.18 3.40 18.42
C PRO A 85 3.66 3.37 16.97
N ASP A 86 4.54 2.42 16.66
CA ASP A 86 4.91 2.07 15.29
C ASP A 86 3.70 1.53 14.51
N LEU A 87 3.85 1.35 13.20
CA LEU A 87 2.75 0.91 12.33
C LEU A 87 2.09 -0.41 12.79
N PRO A 88 2.82 -1.50 13.08
CA PRO A 88 2.20 -2.72 13.59
C PRO A 88 1.38 -2.50 14.86
N ASN A 89 1.87 -1.74 15.83
CA ASN A 89 1.12 -1.49 17.07
C ASN A 89 -0.05 -0.52 16.87
N LEU A 90 0.09 0.46 15.96
CA LEU A 90 -1.00 1.35 15.57
C LEU A 90 -2.20 0.56 15.01
N VAL A 91 -1.95 -0.33 14.04
CA VAL A 91 -3.05 -1.10 13.44
C VAL A 91 -3.60 -2.17 14.39
N ARG A 92 -2.77 -2.74 15.29
CA ARG A 92 -3.25 -3.63 16.38
C ARG A 92 -4.18 -2.92 17.33
N ALA A 93 -3.86 -1.68 17.71
CA ALA A 93 -4.73 -0.86 18.56
C ALA A 93 -6.08 -0.56 17.88
N ALA A 94 -6.11 -0.49 16.54
CA ALA A 94 -7.33 -0.36 15.75
C ALA A 94 -8.07 -1.70 15.52
N GLY A 95 -7.59 -2.82 16.06
CA GLY A 95 -8.22 -4.13 15.92
C GLY A 95 -7.78 -4.95 14.70
N TYR A 96 -6.74 -4.52 13.98
CA TYR A 96 -6.14 -5.28 12.88
C TYR A 96 -4.92 -6.06 13.36
N ASN A 97 -4.85 -7.37 13.13
CA ASN A 97 -3.68 -8.18 13.50
C ASN A 97 -2.80 -8.50 12.27
N PRO A 98 -1.82 -7.65 11.92
CA PRO A 98 -1.06 -7.80 10.68
C PRO A 98 0.00 -8.90 10.80
N ALA A 99 0.14 -9.72 9.75
CA ALA A 99 1.43 -10.38 9.47
C ALA A 99 2.40 -9.42 8.78
N SER A 100 1.87 -8.49 7.97
CA SER A 100 2.64 -7.41 7.38
C SER A 100 1.77 -6.15 7.26
N VAL A 101 2.39 -4.98 7.49
CA VAL A 101 1.75 -3.68 7.33
C VAL A 101 2.76 -2.65 6.85
N THR A 102 2.32 -1.75 5.98
CA THR A 102 3.10 -0.61 5.49
C THR A 102 2.15 0.52 5.10
N PHE A 103 2.68 1.64 4.61
CA PHE A 103 1.87 2.70 4.05
C PHE A 103 2.50 3.37 2.82
N ASN A 104 1.66 4.07 2.06
CA ASN A 104 2.10 5.12 1.17
C ASN A 104 1.56 6.45 1.69
N LEU A 105 2.41 7.47 1.64
CA LEU A 105 2.11 8.82 2.11
C LEU A 105 2.21 9.78 0.93
N ALA A 106 1.35 10.79 0.90
CA ALA A 106 1.40 11.85 -0.08
C ALA A 106 0.95 13.18 0.54
N SER A 107 1.39 14.28 -0.05
CA SER A 107 0.94 15.62 0.31
C SER A 107 0.96 16.56 -0.90
N GLY A 108 -0.07 17.39 -1.05
CA GLY A 108 -0.12 18.52 -1.98
C GLY A 108 -0.49 18.18 -3.43
N GLN A 109 -0.79 16.92 -3.77
CA GLN A 109 -1.20 16.55 -5.13
C GLN A 109 -2.61 17.08 -5.44
N ALA A 110 -2.86 17.44 -6.70
CA ALA A 110 -4.11 18.05 -7.13
C ALA A 110 -5.20 17.05 -7.56
N SER A 111 -4.92 15.75 -7.60
CA SER A 111 -5.90 14.70 -7.92
C SER A 111 -5.48 13.33 -7.39
N ALA A 112 -6.44 12.40 -7.23
CA ALA A 112 -6.15 11.00 -6.94
C ALA A 112 -5.16 10.37 -7.94
N ARG A 113 -5.26 10.72 -9.22
CA ARG A 113 -4.30 10.25 -10.25
C ARG A 113 -2.90 10.77 -9.98
N ALA A 114 -2.76 12.05 -9.62
CA ALA A 114 -1.45 12.63 -9.29
C ALA A 114 -0.84 11.99 -8.02
N VAL A 115 -1.66 11.64 -7.03
CA VAL A 115 -1.24 10.87 -5.84
C VAL A 115 -0.67 9.52 -6.26
N VAL A 116 -1.44 8.73 -7.01
CA VAL A 116 -1.00 7.39 -7.43
C VAL A 116 0.20 7.47 -8.39
N ALA A 117 0.27 8.48 -9.26
CA ALA A 117 1.44 8.73 -10.11
C ALA A 117 2.69 9.05 -9.28
N SER A 118 2.57 9.85 -8.22
CA SER A 118 3.69 10.14 -7.31
C SER A 118 4.22 8.87 -6.62
N TRP A 119 3.31 7.99 -6.18
CA TRP A 119 3.67 6.69 -5.60
C TRP A 119 4.27 5.74 -6.63
N PHE A 120 3.73 5.74 -7.84
CA PHE A 120 4.24 4.94 -8.95
C PHE A 120 5.68 5.30 -9.30
N CYS A 121 6.05 6.58 -9.25
CA CYS A 121 7.43 7.01 -9.51
C CYS A 121 8.38 6.79 -8.33
N SER A 122 7.88 6.73 -7.09
CA SER A 122 8.68 6.42 -5.90
C SER A 122 8.93 4.91 -5.77
N THR A 123 10.19 4.48 -5.76
CA THR A 123 10.52 3.04 -5.64
C THR A 123 9.90 2.38 -4.42
N GLY A 124 9.97 3.01 -3.24
CA GLY A 124 9.38 2.46 -2.02
C GLY A 124 7.86 2.33 -2.10
N SER A 125 7.19 3.39 -2.56
CA SER A 125 5.72 3.39 -2.65
C SER A 125 5.20 2.48 -3.75
N ARG A 126 5.91 2.39 -4.88
CA ARG A 126 5.62 1.46 -5.96
C ARG A 126 5.74 0.02 -5.49
N ASN A 127 6.75 -0.32 -4.69
CA ASN A 127 6.89 -1.67 -4.14
C ASN A 127 5.68 -2.07 -3.29
N ASN A 128 5.11 -1.14 -2.52
CA ASN A 128 3.87 -1.39 -1.77
C ASN A 128 2.68 -1.61 -2.72
N MET A 129 2.51 -0.74 -3.73
CA MET A 129 1.44 -0.85 -4.73
C MET A 129 1.48 -2.17 -5.50
N PHE A 130 2.67 -2.72 -5.75
CA PHE A 130 2.88 -3.95 -6.51
C PHE A 130 3.37 -5.13 -5.66
N SER A 131 3.17 -5.09 -4.35
CA SER A 131 3.40 -6.25 -3.49
C SER A 131 2.29 -7.29 -3.70
N CYS A 132 2.68 -8.57 -3.80
CA CYS A 132 1.75 -9.70 -3.75
C CYS A 132 1.19 -9.95 -2.35
N LEU A 133 1.84 -9.41 -1.31
CA LEU A 133 1.48 -9.70 0.08
C LEU A 133 0.23 -8.94 0.51
N PHE A 134 0.04 -7.71 0.02
CA PHE A 134 -1.03 -6.85 0.48
C PHE A 134 -2.32 -7.10 -0.30
N GLU A 135 -3.36 -7.41 0.45
CA GLU A 135 -4.73 -7.66 -0.03
C GLU A 135 -5.70 -6.60 0.48
N GLU A 136 -5.38 -5.98 1.63
CA GLU A 136 -6.26 -5.06 2.33
C GLU A 136 -5.64 -3.68 2.48
N VAL A 137 -6.49 -2.65 2.51
CA VAL A 137 -6.06 -1.26 2.68
C VAL A 137 -7.00 -0.44 3.54
N GLY A 138 -6.45 0.61 4.13
CA GLY A 138 -7.19 1.72 4.73
C GLY A 138 -6.66 3.04 4.20
N ILE A 139 -7.54 3.95 3.82
CA ILE A 139 -7.15 5.22 3.19
C ILE A 139 -7.82 6.35 3.96
N ALA A 140 -7.02 7.33 4.36
CA ALA A 140 -7.48 8.57 4.96
C ALA A 140 -6.84 9.77 4.25
N SER A 141 -7.60 10.85 4.16
CA SER A 141 -7.19 12.10 3.54
C SER A 141 -7.74 13.27 4.34
N GLY A 142 -7.00 14.38 4.42
CA GLY A 142 -7.45 15.59 5.09
C GLY A 142 -6.39 16.69 5.03
N SER A 143 -6.85 17.94 4.97
CA SER A 143 -6.01 19.06 4.51
C SER A 143 -5.39 18.70 3.14
N GLU A 144 -4.07 18.69 3.03
CA GLU A 144 -3.31 18.26 1.86
C GLU A 144 -2.72 16.84 1.99
N PHE A 145 -2.85 16.18 3.15
CA PHE A 145 -2.20 14.92 3.46
C PHE A 145 -3.06 13.71 3.14
N ILE A 146 -2.39 12.64 2.70
CA ILE A 146 -2.97 11.33 2.45
C ILE A 146 -2.13 10.26 3.14
N THR A 147 -2.82 9.34 3.81
CA THR A 147 -2.26 8.08 4.31
C THR A 147 -3.01 6.92 3.69
N MET A 148 -2.30 6.04 2.99
CA MET A 148 -2.82 4.75 2.52
C MET A 148 -2.05 3.63 3.20
N MET A 149 -2.69 2.96 4.16
CA MET A 149 -2.16 1.77 4.81
C MET A 149 -2.45 0.53 3.98
N PHE A 150 -1.46 -0.34 3.89
CA PHE A 150 -1.57 -1.67 3.29
C PHE A 150 -1.39 -2.72 4.37
N GLY A 151 -2.24 -3.75 4.35
CA GLY A 151 -2.23 -4.82 5.32
C GLY A 151 -2.33 -6.19 4.67
N CYS A 152 -1.79 -7.17 5.38
CA CYS A 152 -2.02 -8.59 5.17
C CYS A 152 -2.20 -9.24 6.54
N VAL A 153 -3.32 -9.92 6.75
CA VAL A 153 -3.43 -10.92 7.82
C VAL A 153 -2.74 -12.18 7.32
N GLY A 154 -1.73 -12.66 8.04
CA GLY A 154 -1.09 -13.94 7.69
C GLY A 154 -2.16 -15.02 7.60
N LEU A 155 -1.98 -16.00 6.71
CA LEU A 155 -2.98 -17.04 6.45
C LEU A 155 -3.61 -17.52 7.76
N LYS A 156 -4.95 -17.41 7.86
CA LYS A 156 -5.74 -17.96 8.98
C LYS A 156 -5.25 -19.38 9.23
N GLY A 157 -4.68 -19.62 10.41
CA GLY A 157 -4.00 -20.86 10.73
C GLY A 157 -4.86 -22.08 10.43
N SER A 158 -4.36 -22.96 9.56
CA SER A 158 -4.32 -24.37 9.91
C SER A 158 -2.87 -24.66 10.27
N GLN A 159 -2.56 -24.67 11.57
CA GLN A 159 -1.36 -25.34 12.01
C GLN A 159 -1.48 -26.81 11.61
N LYS A 160 -0.71 -27.22 10.60
CA LYS A 160 -0.32 -28.61 10.43
C LYS A 160 1.20 -28.64 10.39
N ASN A 161 1.76 -29.09 11.51
CA ASN A 161 3.07 -29.72 11.68
C ASN A 161 4.20 -29.25 10.74
N GLY A 162 5.03 -28.33 11.23
CA GLY A 162 6.45 -28.28 10.86
C GLY A 162 6.82 -27.86 9.43
N ALA A 163 5.89 -27.41 8.60
CA ALA A 163 6.22 -26.91 7.26
C ALA A 163 6.53 -25.41 7.29
N VAL A 164 7.71 -25.04 6.81
CA VAL A 164 8.09 -23.66 6.49
C VAL A 164 7.08 -23.10 5.49
N PHE A 165 6.38 -22.02 5.86
CA PHE A 165 5.48 -21.31 4.96
C PHE A 165 6.31 -20.58 3.89
N VAL A 166 6.31 -21.14 2.67
CA VAL A 166 6.77 -20.44 1.48
C VAL A 166 5.84 -19.25 1.25
N LEU A 167 6.42 -18.07 1.05
CA LEU A 167 5.72 -16.84 0.65
C LEU A 167 4.77 -17.19 -0.50
N ALA A 168 3.47 -17.12 -0.27
CA ALA A 168 2.50 -17.40 -1.32
C ALA A 168 2.68 -16.35 -2.43
N PRO A 169 2.98 -16.76 -3.68
CA PRO A 169 2.87 -15.86 -4.81
C PRO A 169 1.41 -15.44 -4.93
N CYS A 170 1.20 -14.16 -5.29
CA CYS A 170 -0.09 -13.52 -5.61
C CYS A 170 -1.23 -14.54 -5.82
N LYS A 171 -2.17 -14.65 -4.89
CA LYS A 171 -3.31 -15.57 -5.03
C LYS A 171 -4.14 -15.20 -6.26
N GLY A 172 -3.89 -15.92 -7.34
CA GLY A 172 -4.67 -16.01 -8.57
C GLY A 172 -3.98 -17.06 -9.43
N GLY A 173 -4.64 -18.19 -9.64
CA GLY A 173 -4.09 -19.35 -10.35
C GLY A 173 -3.43 -18.94 -11.67
N ASP A 174 -2.20 -19.39 -11.87
CA ASP A 174 -1.92 -20.63 -12.58
C ASP A 174 -0.50 -21.09 -12.23
N ASP A 175 -0.31 -22.40 -12.22
CA ASP A 175 0.93 -23.13 -11.91
C ASP A 175 2.18 -22.45 -12.47
N GLN A 176 3.22 -22.31 -11.63
CA GLN A 176 4.57 -22.85 -11.85
C GLN A 176 5.36 -22.74 -10.54
N SER A 177 5.36 -23.85 -9.80
CA SER A 177 6.30 -24.13 -8.72
C SER A 177 7.73 -24.12 -9.25
N PHE A 178 8.49 -23.07 -8.91
CA PHE A 178 9.94 -23.08 -9.04
C PHE A 178 10.52 -23.80 -7.81
N LEU A 179 10.71 -25.12 -7.94
CA LEU A 179 11.52 -25.90 -7.00
C LEU A 179 12.98 -25.50 -7.21
N ILE A 180 13.59 -24.81 -6.24
CA ILE A 180 15.05 -24.73 -6.18
C ILE A 180 15.51 -25.86 -5.27
N GLY A 181 16.12 -26.87 -5.87
CA GLY A 181 16.69 -28.02 -5.20
C GLY A 181 17.79 -27.61 -4.22
N ALA A 182 17.79 -28.27 -3.06
CA ALA A 182 18.97 -28.32 -2.21
C ALA A 182 20.01 -29.24 -2.86
N SER A 183 21.26 -28.79 -2.90
CA SER A 183 22.46 -29.63 -3.03
C SER A 183 23.34 -29.33 -1.84
#